data_AF-A0A7C4X735-F1
#
_entry.id   AF-A0A7C4X735-F1
#
_cell.length_a   1.000
_cell.length_b   1.000
_cell.length_c   1.000
_cell.angle_alpha   90.00
_cell.angle_beta   90.00
_cell.angle_gamma   90.00
#
_symmetry.space_group_name_H-M   'P 1'
#
loop_
_entity.id
_entity.type
_entity.pdbx_description
1 polymer ?
#
loop_
_entity_poly.entity_id
_entity_poly.type
_entity_poly.pdbx_seq_one_letter_code
_entity_poly.pdbx_strand_id
1 'polypeptide(L)'
;VVLVFVHDILTLFRGELYSGIVSSLGSILLLWVMIELMNTEISHLKGGKLHISVFVGVALVTMIRETMIATLKHESPEITYYLIAAILVIGFIYWLVTKSEDKRR
;
A
#
# COMPACT_ATOMS: atom_id res chain seq x y z
N VAL A 1 -9.63 -10.21 -10.08
CA VAL A 1 -8.26 -9.96 -9.58
C VAL A 1 -7.42 -11.23 -9.56
N VAL A 2 -7.86 -12.30 -8.89
CA VAL A 2 -7.10 -13.57 -8.78
C VAL A 2 -6.72 -14.16 -10.15
N LEU A 3 -7.64 -14.17 -11.12
CA LEU A 3 -7.38 -14.64 -12.50
C LEU A 3 -6.30 -13.82 -13.23
N VAL A 4 -6.28 -12.50 -13.01
CA VAL A 4 -5.29 -11.58 -13.60
C VAL A 4 -3.93 -11.80 -12.96
N PHE A 5 -3.88 -11.99 -11.65
CA PHE A 5 -2.67 -12.32 -10.92
C PHE A 5 -2.02 -13.64 -11.37
N VAL A 6 -2.83 -14.68 -11.59
CA VAL A 6 -2.33 -15.96 -12.12
C VAL A 6 -1.79 -15.80 -13.54
N HIS A 7 -2.46 -14.99 -14.36
CA HIS A 7 -1.98 -14.67 -15.71
C HIS A 7 -0.65 -13.89 -15.67
N ASP A 8 -0.50 -12.92 -14.77
CA ASP A 8 0.74 -12.14 -14.56
C ASP A 8 1.92 -13.04 -14.13
N ILE A 9 1.67 -14.05 -13.29
CA ILE A 9 2.69 -15.05 -12.91
C ILE A 9 3.11 -15.89 -14.12
N LEU A 10 2.19 -16.25 -15.02
CA LEU A 10 2.52 -17.04 -16.20
C LEU A 10 3.34 -16.25 -17.23
N THR A 11 3.08 -14.95 -17.39
CA THR A 11 3.89 -14.06 -18.25
C THR A 11 5.28 -13.82 -17.68
N LEU A 12 5.45 -13.77 -16.36
CA LEU A 12 6.77 -13.74 -15.71
C LEU A 12 7.68 -14.92 -16.11
N PHE A 13 7.11 -16.12 -16.20
CA PHE A 13 7.85 -17.32 -16.61
C PHE A 13 8.20 -17.35 -18.11
N ARG A 14 7.59 -16.48 -18.95
CA ARG A 14 7.80 -16.43 -20.41
C ARG A 14 8.89 -15.46 -20.88
N GLY A 15 9.52 -14.69 -19.99
CA GLY A 15 10.77 -13.95 -20.30
C GLY A 15 10.69 -12.42 -20.27
N GLU A 16 9.51 -11.81 -20.13
CA GLU A 16 9.38 -10.36 -19.92
C GLU A 16 9.41 -10.01 -18.42
N LEU A 17 10.58 -10.17 -17.79
CA LEU A 17 10.72 -10.03 -16.34
C LEU A 17 10.30 -8.64 -15.82
N TYR A 18 10.69 -7.56 -16.49
CA TYR A 18 10.43 -6.21 -15.98
C TYR A 18 8.93 -5.86 -15.99
N SER A 19 8.22 -6.14 -17.08
CA SER A 19 6.78 -5.84 -17.18
C SER A 19 5.96 -6.80 -16.30
N GLY A 20 6.33 -8.08 -16.26
CA GLY A 20 5.65 -9.09 -15.46
C GLY A 20 5.80 -8.88 -13.95
N ILE A 21 6.98 -8.44 -13.47
CA ILE A 21 7.20 -8.19 -12.04
C ILE A 21 6.33 -7.02 -11.59
N VAL A 22 6.27 -5.95 -12.38
CA VAL A 22 5.48 -4.78 -12.01
C VAL A 22 3.98 -5.04 -12.11
N SER A 23 3.53 -5.80 -13.12
CA SER A 23 2.11 -6.19 -13.25
C SER A 23 1.68 -7.06 -12.07
N SER A 24 2.49 -8.08 -11.73
CA SER A 24 2.23 -8.97 -10.61
C SER A 24 2.22 -8.23 -9.27
N LEU A 25 3.16 -7.31 -9.04
CA LEU A 25 3.15 -6.43 -7.88
C LEU A 25 1.86 -5.59 -7.84
N GLY A 26 1.46 -4.99 -8.97
CA GLY A 26 0.19 -4.28 -9.09
C GLY A 26 -1.01 -5.08 -8.60
N SER A 27 -1.12 -6.33 -9.09
CA SER A 27 -2.17 -7.28 -8.73
C SER A 27 -2.13 -7.72 -7.25
N ILE A 28 -0.94 -7.94 -6.66
CA ILE A 28 -0.77 -8.26 -5.22
C ILE A 28 -1.30 -7.13 -4.35
N LEU A 29 -1.12 -5.89 -4.77
CA LEU A 29 -1.59 -4.76 -3.98
C LEU A 29 -3.08 -4.49 -4.06
N LEU A 30 -3.71 -4.79 -5.19
CA LEU A 30 -5.17 -4.81 -5.25
C LEU A 30 -5.73 -5.84 -4.27
N LEU A 31 -5.08 -6.99 -4.13
CA LEU A 31 -5.44 -7.99 -3.11
C LEU A 31 -5.22 -7.46 -1.69
N TRP A 32 -4.11 -6.77 -1.42
CA TRP A 32 -3.86 -6.18 -0.12
C TRP A 32 -4.93 -5.14 0.27
N VAL A 33 -5.31 -4.24 -0.65
CA VAL A 33 -6.39 -3.27 -0.42
C VAL A 33 -7.73 -3.97 -0.14
N MET A 34 -8.05 -5.05 -0.88
CA MET A 34 -9.25 -5.85 -0.58
C MET A 34 -9.22 -6.45 0.83
N ILE A 35 -8.08 -6.99 1.26
CA ILE A 35 -7.93 -7.56 2.61
C ILE A 35 -8.12 -6.48 3.68
N GLU A 36 -7.58 -5.29 3.46
CA GLU A 36 -7.70 -4.17 4.38
C GLU A 36 -9.15 -3.66 4.50
N LEU A 37 -9.85 -3.54 3.36
CA LEU A 37 -11.27 -3.19 3.33
C LEU A 37 -12.12 -4.25 4.04
N MET A 38 -11.85 -5.54 3.77
CA MET A 38 -12.53 -6.64 4.46
C MET A 38 -12.28 -6.60 5.97
N ASN A 39 -11.05 -6.34 6.41
CA ASN A 39 -10.74 -6.21 7.84
C ASN A 39 -11.47 -5.02 8.47
N THR A 40 -11.60 -3.92 7.75
CA THR A 40 -12.35 -2.74 8.18
C THR A 40 -13.85 -3.07 8.32
N GLU A 41 -14.39 -3.81 7.37
CA GLU A 41 -15.78 -4.27 7.37
C GLU A 41 -16.06 -5.27 8.50
N ILE A 42 -15.13 -6.21 8.75
CA ILE A 42 -15.16 -7.15 9.88
C ILE A 42 -15.09 -6.40 11.21
N SER A 43 -14.27 -5.36 11.33
CA SER A 43 -14.14 -4.52 12.52
C SER A 43 -15.43 -3.73 12.80
N HIS A 44 -16.05 -3.19 11.74
CA HIS A 44 -17.35 -2.52 11.81
C HIS A 44 -18.45 -3.46 12.28
N LEU A 45 -18.47 -4.70 11.78
CA LEU A 45 -19.41 -5.74 12.19
C LEU A 45 -19.16 -6.25 13.62
N LYS A 46 -17.93 -6.15 14.14
CA LYS A 46 -17.56 -6.56 15.50
C LYS A 46 -17.77 -5.47 16.57
N GLY A 47 -18.28 -4.29 16.22
CA GLY A 47 -18.59 -3.23 17.18
C GLY A 47 -17.37 -2.51 17.78
N GLY A 48 -16.20 -2.62 17.14
CA GLY A 48 -14.98 -1.93 17.56
C GLY A 48 -15.00 -0.44 17.19
N LYS A 49 -14.51 0.43 18.08
CA LYS A 49 -14.22 1.83 17.72
C LYS A 49 -13.01 1.83 16.77
N LEU A 50 -13.18 2.31 15.55
CA LEU A 50 -12.09 2.50 14.59
C LEU A 50 -11.09 3.51 15.15
N HIS A 51 -9.89 3.04 15.51
CA HIS A 51 -8.78 3.94 15.83
C HIS A 51 -8.27 4.56 14.53
N ILE A 52 -8.12 5.88 14.52
CA ILE A 52 -7.76 6.65 13.34
C ILE A 52 -6.32 6.31 12.91
N SER A 53 -5.48 5.88 13.86
CA SER A 53 -4.13 5.36 13.58
C SER A 53 -4.11 4.18 12.61
N VAL A 54 -5.11 3.29 12.64
CA VAL A 54 -5.17 2.13 11.73
C VAL A 54 -5.34 2.61 10.30
N PHE A 55 -6.27 3.54 10.07
CA PHE A 55 -6.52 4.10 8.75
C PHE A 55 -5.29 4.85 8.20
N VAL A 56 -4.61 5.63 9.03
CA VAL A 56 -3.36 6.31 8.62
C VAL A 56 -2.22 5.32 8.39
N GLY A 57 -2.17 4.21 9.15
CA GLY A 57 -1.21 3.13 8.94
C GLY A 57 -1.37 2.46 7.58
N VAL A 58 -2.60 2.23 7.14
CA VAL A 58 -2.93 1.71 5.79
C VAL A 58 -2.47 2.66 4.70
N ALA A 59 -2.75 3.95 4.85
CA ALA A 59 -2.30 4.97 3.90
C ALA A 59 -0.76 4.99 3.81
N LEU A 60 -0.06 4.86 4.94
CA LEU A 60 1.40 4.80 5.00
C LEU A 60 1.97 3.57 4.29
N VAL A 61 1.40 2.37 4.53
CA VAL A 61 1.82 1.14 3.84
C VAL A 61 1.58 1.24 2.33
N THR A 62 0.46 1.81 1.91
CA THR A 62 0.14 2.06 0.49
C THR A 62 1.16 3.01 -0.14
N MET A 63 1.56 4.06 0.58
CA MET A 63 2.52 5.05 0.08
C MET A 63 3.93 4.47 -0.10
N ILE A 64 4.38 3.66 0.87
CA ILE A 64 5.65 2.93 0.77
C ILE A 64 5.64 2.05 -0.49
N ARG A 65 4.52 1.38 -0.74
CA ARG A 65 4.34 0.56 -1.92
C ARG A 65 4.35 1.36 -3.22
N GLU A 66 3.66 2.49 -3.28
CA GLU A 66 3.62 3.36 -4.47
C GLU A 66 5.05 3.77 -4.85
N THR A 67 5.83 4.13 -3.83
CA THR A 67 7.24 4.52 -3.97
C THR A 67 8.12 3.36 -4.42
N MET A 68 7.90 2.15 -3.89
CA MET A 68 8.60 0.94 -4.34
C MET A 68 8.34 0.67 -5.82
N ILE A 69 7.08 0.70 -6.27
CA ILE A 69 6.73 0.44 -7.67
C ILE A 69 7.29 1.51 -8.61
N ALA A 70 7.16 2.79 -8.27
CA ALA A 70 7.70 3.87 -9.06
C ALA A 70 9.23 3.77 -9.21
N THR A 71 9.91 3.39 -8.13
CA THR A 71 11.37 3.17 -8.14
C THR A 71 11.73 1.96 -9.02
N LEU A 72 10.99 0.84 -8.93
CA LEU A 72 11.23 -0.33 -9.78
C LEU A 72 10.95 -0.08 -11.27
N LYS A 73 9.95 0.76 -11.58
CA LYS A 73 9.60 1.12 -12.97
C LYS A 73 10.61 2.04 -13.65
N HIS A 74 11.63 2.53 -12.94
CA HIS A 74 12.52 3.58 -13.44
C HIS A 74 11.72 4.77 -13.99
N GLU A 75 10.63 5.13 -13.32
CA GLU A 75 9.95 6.40 -13.61
C GLU A 75 10.91 7.57 -13.37
N SER A 76 10.67 8.68 -14.05
CA SER A 76 11.54 9.86 -14.07
C SER A 76 12.01 10.22 -12.65
N PRO A 77 13.30 10.54 -12.45
CA PRO A 77 13.88 10.75 -11.11
C PRO A 77 13.19 11.85 -10.29
N GLU A 78 12.49 12.77 -10.95
CA GLU A 78 11.64 13.78 -10.32
C GLU A 78 10.48 13.14 -9.53
N ILE A 79 9.81 12.13 -10.09
CA ILE A 79 8.67 11.43 -9.49
C ILE A 79 9.12 10.69 -8.22
N THR A 80 10.27 10.02 -8.27
CA THR A 80 10.86 9.33 -7.12
C THR A 80 11.12 10.29 -5.96
N TYR A 81 11.63 11.49 -6.24
CA TYR A 81 11.89 12.49 -5.21
C TYR A 81 10.60 12.96 -4.52
N TYR A 82 9.54 13.23 -5.28
CA TYR A 82 8.23 13.60 -4.72
C TYR A 82 7.62 12.49 -3.87
N LEU A 83 7.75 11.22 -4.28
CA LEU A 83 7.24 10.07 -3.53
C LEU A 83 7.96 9.88 -2.19
N ILE A 84 9.28 10.05 -2.16
CA ILE A 84 10.06 10.02 -0.91
C ILE A 84 9.63 11.15 0.03
N ALA A 85 9.48 12.37 -0.49
CA ALA A 85 9.00 13.51 0.30
C ALA A 85 7.59 13.24 0.87
N ALA A 86 6.71 12.64 0.08
CA ALA A 86 5.35 12.34 0.49
C ALA A 86 5.27 11.21 1.54
N ILE A 87 6.16 10.19 1.49
CA ILE A 87 6.32 9.22 2.60
C ILE A 87 6.68 9.93 3.90
N LEU A 88 7.63 10.87 3.86
CA LEU A 88 8.05 11.58 5.08
C LEU A 88 6.89 12.37 5.70
N VAL A 89 6.08 13.04 4.89
CA VAL A 89 4.90 13.78 5.36
C VAL A 89 3.88 12.84 5.99
N ILE A 90 3.56 11.73 5.33
CA ILE A 90 2.58 10.75 5.85
C ILE A 90 3.11 10.04 7.10
N GLY A 91 4.40 9.71 7.15
CA GLY A 91 5.06 9.16 8.34
C GLY A 91 5.00 10.11 9.53
N PHE A 92 5.17 11.40 9.29
CA PHE A 92 5.02 12.42 10.31
C PHE A 92 3.57 12.53 10.82
N ILE A 93 2.58 12.49 9.92
CA ILE A 93 1.15 12.47 10.29
C ILE A 93 0.83 11.22 11.13
N TYR A 94 1.31 10.04 10.73
CA TYR A 94 1.13 8.80 11.49
C TYR A 94 1.70 8.89 12.91
N TRP A 95 2.91 9.45 13.04
CA TRP A 95 3.52 9.67 14.34
C TRP A 95 2.70 10.61 15.23
N LEU A 96 2.20 11.71 14.66
CA LEU A 96 1.37 12.68 15.38
C LEU A 96 0.04 12.09 15.82
N VAL A 97 -0.63 11.33 14.94
CA VAL A 97 -1.90 10.66 15.24
C VAL A 97 -1.71 9.61 16.33
N THR A 98 -0.70 8.75 16.20
CA THR A 98 -0.39 7.71 17.20
C THR A 98 -0.09 8.32 18.56
N LYS A 99 0.69 9.41 18.60
CA LYS A 99 1.01 10.13 19.84
C LYS A 99 -0.21 10.83 20.46
N SER A 100 -1.14 11.31 19.64
CA SER A 100 -2.39 11.92 20.10
C SER A 100 -3.38 10.89 20.65
N GLU A 101 -3.43 9.68 20.09
CA GLU A 101 -4.28 8.60 20.59
C GLU A 101 -3.75 8.02 21.90
N ASP A 102 -2.42 7.90 22.05
CA ASP A 102 -1.79 7.42 23.29
C ASP A 102 -2.06 8.34 24.48
N LYS A 103 -2.14 9.66 24.23
CA LYS A 103 -2.48 10.67 25.24
C LYS A 103 -3.96 10.73 25.61
N ARG A 104 -4.82 10.00 24.89
CA ARG A 104 -6.29 9.97 25.07
C ARG A 104 -6.78 8.68 25.74
N ARG A 105 -5.88 7.76 26.08
CA ARG A 105 -6.10 6.63 27.00
C ARG A 105 -5.82 7.06 28.44
#